data_AF-A0A4R4SD53-F1
#
_entry.id   AF-A0A4R4SD53-F1
#
_cell.length_a   1.000
_cell.length_b   1.000
_cell.length_c   1.000
_cell.angle_alpha   90.00
_cell.angle_beta   90.00
_cell.angle_gamma   90.00
#
_symmetry.space_group_name_H-M   'P 1'
#
loop_
_entity.id
_entity.type
_entity.pdbx_description
1 polymer ?
#
loop_
_entity_poly.entity_id
_entity_poly.type
_entity_poly.pdbx_seq_one_letter_code
_entity_poly.pdbx_strand_id
1 'polypeptide(L)'
;MYEEIFLPSTYTTGVPYETFRKLRIESPVAWIPEPAVGPWPAGPGYWAVFRHADVKHVLRSPDLFSSHLGATQIRDPDTPEDLAFVRAMMLNQ
;
A
#
# COMPACT_ATOMS: atom_id res chain seq x y z
N MET A 1 -7.77 14.31 1.28
CA MET A 1 -6.45 14.69 1.83
C MET A 1 -5.43 13.56 1.69
N TYR A 2 -5.80 12.29 1.94
CA TYR A 2 -4.85 11.16 1.80
C TYR A 2 -4.66 10.61 0.38
N GLU A 3 -5.53 10.98 -0.57
CA GLU A 3 -5.42 10.57 -1.99
C GLU A 3 -4.06 10.92 -2.61
N GLU A 4 -3.44 12.03 -2.20
CA GLU A 4 -2.12 12.42 -2.71
C GLU A 4 -1.05 11.35 -2.46
N ILE A 5 -1.19 10.55 -1.39
CA ILE A 5 -0.25 9.45 -1.09
C ILE A 5 -0.36 8.34 -2.13
N PHE A 6 -1.55 8.12 -2.68
CA PHE A 6 -1.81 7.09 -3.67
C PHE A 6 -1.53 7.54 -5.11
N LEU A 7 -1.86 8.79 -5.45
CA LEU A 7 -1.79 9.28 -6.83
C LEU A 7 -0.34 9.31 -7.37
N PRO A 8 -0.04 8.64 -8.50
CA PRO A 8 1.30 8.68 -9.11
C PRO A 8 1.75 10.10 -9.48
N SER A 9 0.81 10.97 -9.83
CA SER A 9 1.08 12.37 -10.19
C SER A 9 1.77 13.15 -9.06
N THR A 10 1.49 12.81 -7.78
CA THR A 10 2.16 13.41 -6.61
C THR A 10 3.66 13.25 -6.68
N TYR A 11 4.13 12.11 -7.17
CA TYR A 11 5.54 11.74 -7.16
C TYR A 11 6.32 12.24 -8.39
N THR A 12 5.66 12.88 -9.36
CA THR A 12 6.32 13.42 -10.57
C THR A 12 7.30 14.54 -10.29
N THR A 13 7.15 15.22 -9.15
CA THR A 13 8.03 16.32 -8.71
C THR A 13 8.96 15.93 -7.57
N GLY A 14 8.85 14.68 -7.08
CA GLY A 14 9.62 14.15 -5.97
C GLY A 14 8.76 13.55 -4.86
N VAL A 15 9.41 13.06 -3.82
CA VAL A 15 8.75 12.43 -2.67
C VAL A 15 8.13 13.51 -1.77
N PRO A 16 6.85 13.42 -1.35
CA PRO A 16 6.18 14.41 -0.51
C PRO A 16 6.58 14.27 0.97
N TYR A 17 7.85 14.54 1.28
CA TYR A 17 8.41 14.37 2.63
C TYR A 17 7.69 15.20 3.71
N GLU A 18 7.19 16.39 3.35
CA GLU A 18 6.37 17.24 4.21
C GLU A 18 5.08 16.54 4.65
N THR A 19 4.34 15.97 3.70
CA THR A 19 3.12 15.20 3.97
C THR A 19 3.43 13.99 4.84
N PHE A 20 4.47 13.21 4.52
CA PHE A 20 4.86 12.06 5.34
C PHE A 20 5.27 12.44 6.76
N ARG A 21 5.89 13.60 6.98
CA ARG A 21 6.21 14.07 8.33
C ARG A 21 4.94 14.36 9.14
N LYS A 22 3.98 15.06 8.55
CA LYS A 22 2.69 15.35 9.20
C LYS A 22 1.97 14.06 9.56
N LEU A 23 1.88 13.13 8.62
CA LEU A 23 1.29 11.80 8.84
C LEU A 23 1.95 11.05 9.99
N ARG A 24 3.29 11.02 10.07
CA ARG A 24 4.00 10.39 11.21
C ARG A 24 3.63 10.99 12.57
N ILE A 25 3.29 12.27 12.63
CA ILE A 25 2.96 12.97 13.87
C ILE A 25 1.48 12.77 14.21
N GLU A 26 0.61 13.08 13.27
CA GLU A 26 -0.83 13.26 13.49
C GLU A 26 -1.64 11.97 13.27
N SER A 27 -1.30 11.19 12.24
CA SER A 27 -2.06 10.00 11.83
C SER A 27 -1.11 8.91 11.28
N PRO A 28 -0.34 8.26 12.16
CA PRO A 28 0.77 7.38 11.78
C PRO A 28 0.30 6.05 11.16
N VAL A 29 -0.96 5.70 11.36
CA VAL A 29 -1.68 4.62 10.70
C VAL A 29 -2.97 5.23 10.17
N ALA A 30 -3.12 5.29 8.85
CA ALA A 30 -4.23 6.00 8.21
C ALA A 30 -4.82 5.19 7.06
N TRP A 31 -6.13 5.33 6.87
CA TRP A 31 -6.81 4.79 5.70
C TRP A 31 -6.54 5.67 4.47
N ILE A 32 -6.01 5.06 3.42
CA ILE A 32 -5.73 5.72 2.13
C ILE A 32 -6.75 5.21 1.11
N PRO A 33 -7.53 6.11 0.48
CA PRO A 33 -8.42 5.71 -0.60
C PRO A 33 -7.63 5.34 -1.87
N GLU A 34 -8.20 4.47 -2.68
CA GLU A 34 -7.67 4.05 -3.98
C GLU A 34 -8.58 4.56 -5.12
N PRO A 35 -8.56 5.86 -5.45
CA PRO A 35 -9.35 6.40 -6.55
C PRO A 35 -8.92 5.82 -7.91
N ALA A 36 -9.79 5.93 -8.91
CA ALA A 36 -9.45 5.54 -10.27
C ALA A 36 -8.28 6.39 -10.84
N VAL A 37 -7.37 5.74 -11.58
CA VAL A 37 -6.20 6.41 -12.20
C VAL A 37 -6.10 5.99 -13.67
N GLY A 38 -6.36 6.93 -14.57
CA GLY A 38 -6.34 6.66 -16.01
C GLY A 38 -7.30 5.51 -16.37
N PRO A 39 -6.83 4.41 -16.99
CA PRO A 39 -7.68 3.27 -17.32
C PRO A 39 -7.96 2.35 -16.12
N TRP A 40 -7.38 2.61 -14.94
CA TRP A 40 -7.47 1.71 -13.79
C TRP A 40 -8.65 2.12 -12.90
N PRO A 41 -9.54 1.17 -12.54
CA PRO A 41 -10.71 1.46 -11.71
C PRO A 41 -10.30 1.83 -10.28
N ALA A 42 -11.24 2.41 -9.54
CA ALA A 42 -11.05 2.63 -8.10
C ALA A 42 -11.03 1.28 -7.37
N GLY A 43 -10.14 1.15 -6.39
CA GLY A 43 -10.05 0.00 -5.50
C GLY A 43 -10.66 0.28 -4.11
N PRO A 44 -10.58 -0.69 -3.20
CA PRO A 44 -11.17 -0.57 -1.88
C PRO A 44 -10.43 0.43 -0.98
N GLY A 45 -9.16 0.74 -1.27
CA GLY A 45 -8.28 1.48 -0.37
C GLY A 45 -7.52 0.56 0.59
N TYR A 46 -6.60 1.13 1.37
CA TYR A 46 -5.70 0.37 2.22
C TYR A 46 -5.27 1.14 3.47
N TRP A 47 -4.77 0.41 4.48
CA TRP A 47 -4.09 1.01 5.63
C TRP A 47 -2.63 1.33 5.28
N ALA A 48 -2.23 2.58 5.42
CA ALA A 48 -0.83 3.00 5.34
C ALA A 48 -0.23 3.20 6.72
N VAL A 49 1.03 2.77 6.88
CA VAL A 49 1.79 2.84 8.13
C VAL A 49 3.04 3.69 7.92
N PHE A 50 3.17 4.78 8.67
CA PHE A 50 4.18 5.81 8.40
C PHE A 50 5.34 5.86 9.40
N ARG A 51 5.18 5.32 10.62
CA ARG A 51 6.25 5.27 11.62
C ARG A 51 7.12 4.04 11.43
N HIS A 52 8.42 4.24 11.50
CA HIS A 52 9.41 3.16 11.35
C HIS A 52 9.21 2.01 12.35
N ALA A 53 8.82 2.29 13.60
CA ALA A 53 8.55 1.24 14.59
C ALA A 53 7.37 0.35 14.16
N ASP A 54 6.30 0.95 13.67
CA ASP A 54 5.07 0.26 13.26
C ASP A 54 5.30 -0.51 11.95
N VAL A 55 6.04 0.07 10.99
CA VAL A 55 6.48 -0.64 9.77
C VAL A 55 7.30 -1.87 10.13
N LYS A 56 8.27 -1.75 11.06
CA LYS A 56 9.04 -2.92 11.52
C LYS A 56 8.17 -3.97 12.20
N HIS A 57 7.14 -3.57 12.94
CA HIS A 57 6.21 -4.50 13.56
C HIS A 57 5.44 -5.29 12.50
N VAL A 58 4.89 -4.62 11.49
CA VAL A 58 4.19 -5.27 10.35
C VAL A 58 5.11 -6.25 9.63
N LEU A 59 6.28 -5.79 9.22
CA LEU A 59 7.25 -6.61 8.46
C LEU A 59 7.81 -7.82 9.23
N ARG A 60 7.73 -7.80 10.57
CA ARG A 60 8.25 -8.88 11.44
C ARG A 60 7.15 -9.77 12.02
N SER A 61 5.89 -9.53 11.70
CA SER A 61 4.75 -10.30 12.21
C SER A 61 3.99 -10.96 11.05
N PRO A 62 4.63 -11.85 10.27
CA PRO A 62 4.03 -12.44 9.07
C PRO A 62 2.79 -13.28 9.37
N ASP A 63 2.69 -13.84 10.58
CA ASP A 63 1.49 -14.55 11.06
C ASP A 63 0.25 -13.64 11.17
N LEU A 64 0.47 -12.33 11.28
CA LEU A 64 -0.58 -11.31 11.33
C LEU A 64 -0.73 -10.58 9.98
N PHE A 65 0.37 -10.36 9.27
CA PHE A 65 0.43 -9.57 8.03
C PHE A 65 1.03 -10.40 6.90
N SER A 66 0.17 -11.17 6.24
CA SER A 66 0.57 -12.05 5.15
C SER A 66 0.91 -11.28 3.88
N SER A 67 2.08 -11.54 3.30
CA SER A 67 2.42 -11.10 1.93
C SER A 67 1.79 -11.99 0.83
N HIS A 68 1.28 -13.18 1.16
CA HIS A 68 0.79 -14.16 0.19
C HIS A 68 -0.73 -14.02 -0.09
N LEU A 69 -1.56 -13.86 0.94
CA LEU A 69 -3.02 -13.81 0.86
C LEU A 69 -3.56 -12.82 -0.19
N GLY A 70 -3.10 -11.57 -0.20
CA GLY A 70 -3.51 -10.54 -1.18
C GLY A 70 -2.43 -10.16 -2.19
N ALA A 71 -1.30 -10.88 -2.20
CA ALA A 71 -0.05 -10.43 -2.82
C ALA A 71 0.50 -9.11 -2.21
N THR A 72 1.46 -8.48 -2.88
CA THR A 72 2.21 -7.32 -2.35
C THR A 72 1.98 -6.01 -3.11
N GLN A 73 1.18 -6.02 -4.17
CA GLN A 73 0.87 -4.81 -4.92
C GLN A 73 -0.22 -4.02 -4.19
N ILE A 74 -0.26 -2.69 -4.37
CA ILE A 74 -1.36 -1.87 -3.84
C ILE A 74 -2.68 -2.27 -4.50
N ARG A 75 -2.63 -2.49 -5.82
CA ARG A 75 -3.79 -2.92 -6.59
C ARG A 75 -4.06 -4.40 -6.36
N ASP A 76 -5.29 -4.72 -6.01
CA ASP A 76 -5.75 -6.10 -5.94
C ASP A 76 -5.72 -6.77 -7.33
N PRO A 77 -5.40 -8.07 -7.41
CA PRO A 77 -5.53 -8.83 -8.64
C PRO A 77 -6.99 -8.88 -9.13
N ASP A 78 -7.20 -8.74 -10.44
CA ASP A 78 -8.56 -8.75 -11.01
C ASP A 78 -9.20 -10.14 -10.95
N THR A 79 -8.36 -11.18 -11.05
CA THR A 79 -8.80 -12.57 -11.11
C THR A 79 -8.01 -13.47 -10.15
N PRO A 80 -8.57 -14.63 -9.75
CA PRO A 80 -7.83 -15.65 -9.00
C PRO A 80 -6.57 -16.13 -9.71
N GLU A 81 -6.58 -16.17 -11.05
CA GLU A 81 -5.43 -16.55 -11.88
C GLU A 81 -4.31 -15.51 -11.79
N ASP A 82 -4.65 -14.21 -11.83
CA ASP A 82 -3.67 -13.14 -11.62
C ASP A 82 -3.04 -13.23 -10.22
N LEU A 83 -3.85 -13.50 -9.19
CA LEU A 83 -3.35 -13.70 -7.83
C LEU A 83 -2.42 -14.92 -7.74
N ALA A 84 -2.79 -16.02 -8.37
CA ALA A 84 -1.96 -17.23 -8.42
C ALA A 84 -0.62 -16.96 -9.13
N PHE A 85 -0.64 -16.21 -10.23
CA PHE A 85 0.57 -15.81 -10.95
C PHE A 85 1.50 -14.98 -10.06
N VAL A 86 0.97 -13.96 -9.37
CA VAL A 86 1.80 -13.12 -8.48
C VAL A 86 2.37 -13.92 -7.31
N ARG A 87 1.57 -14.83 -6.72
CA ARG A 87 2.04 -15.71 -5.64
C ARG A 87 3.16 -16.65 -6.10
N ALA A 88 3.10 -17.17 -7.32
CA ALA A 88 4.14 -18.03 -7.88
C ALA A 88 5.50 -17.32 -8.06
N MET A 89 5.51 -15.98 -8.11
CA MET A 89 6.74 -15.18 -8.16
C MET A 89 7.37 -14.93 -6.78
N MET A 90 6.73 -15.36 -5.68
CA MET A 90 7.23 -15.14 -4.33
C MET A 90 8.29 -16.17 -3.94
N LEU A 91 9.38 -15.67 -3.36
CA LEU A 91 10.52 -16.51 -2.95
C LEU A 91 10.28 -17.25 -1.62
N ASN A 92 9.39 -16.71 -0.78
CA ASN A 92 9.06 -17.26 0.53
C ASN A 92 7.55 -17.51 0.54
N GLN A 93 7.15 -18.79 0.44
CA GLN A 93 5.77 -19.23 0.56
C GLN A 93 5.55 -19.92 1.91
#